data_AF-A0AAP1WEF0-F1
#
_entry.id   AF-A0AAP1WEF0-F1
#
_cell.length_a   1.000
_cell.length_b   1.000
_cell.length_c   1.000
_cell.angle_alpha   90.00
_cell.angle_beta   90.00
_cell.angle_gamma   90.00
#
_symmetry.space_group_name_H-M   'P 1'
#
loop_
_entity.id
_entity.type
_entity.pdbx_description
1 polymer ?
#
loop_
_entity_poly.entity_id
_entity_poly.type
_entity_poly.pdbx_seq_one_letter_code
_entity_poly.pdbx_strand_id
1 'polypeptide(L)'
;MSSISHGAPQKRRIIPNPGLWLAIIAGIIITLLPLGDTLPVAGQNMIAILVFAIIVWISEAMDYTASAIVISALIIFMVGFAPDMNHPDTI
;
A
#
# COMPACT_ATOMS: atom_id res chain seq x y z
N MET A 1 45.28 22.33 7.39
CA MET A 1 44.98 20.89 7.26
C MET A 1 43.47 20.71 7.27
N SER A 2 42.85 20.58 6.10
CA SER A 2 41.43 20.26 5.94
C SER A 2 41.26 18.75 6.12
N SER A 3 40.71 18.33 7.26
CA SER A 3 40.35 16.93 7.49
C SER A 3 39.18 16.55 6.58
N ILE A 4 39.49 15.84 5.49
CA ILE A 4 38.49 15.20 4.64
C ILE A 4 37.89 14.04 5.44
N SER A 5 36.76 14.29 6.10
CA SER A 5 35.93 13.24 6.71
C SER A 5 35.35 12.40 5.58
N HIS A 6 36.00 11.27 5.28
CA HIS A 6 35.47 10.24 4.41
C HIS A 6 34.24 9.60 5.09
N GLY A 7 33.05 9.98 4.66
CA GLY A 7 31.82 9.30 5.02
C GLY A 7 31.84 7.87 4.45
N ALA A 8 32.03 6.89 5.32
CA ALA A 8 31.81 5.49 4.97
C ALA A 8 30.38 5.29 4.44
N PRO A 9 30.14 4.40 3.47
CA PRO A 9 28.80 4.13 2.97
C PRO A 9 27.94 3.57 4.11
N GLN A 10 27.05 4.41 4.63
CA GLN A 10 26.10 4.05 5.67
C GLN A 10 25.23 2.91 5.12
N LYS A 11 25.55 1.67 5.49
CA LYS A 11 24.78 0.48 5.12
C LYS A 11 23.38 0.66 5.70
N ARG A 12 22.44 1.14 4.87
CA ARG A 12 21.05 1.37 5.25
C ARG A 12 20.49 0.02 5.72
N ARG A 13 20.43 -0.18 7.04
CA ARG A 13 19.82 -1.37 7.61
C ARG A 13 18.33 -1.25 7.33
N ILE A 14 17.88 -2.03 6.36
CA ILE A 14 16.46 -2.24 6.11
C ILE A 14 16.00 -3.14 7.25
N ILE A 15 15.55 -2.52 8.34
CA ILE A 15 14.96 -3.25 9.46
C ILE A 15 13.56 -3.69 8.97
N PRO A 16 13.23 -4.99 9.00
CA PRO A 16 11.89 -5.43 8.64
C PRO A 16 10.89 -4.92 9.68
N ASN A 17 10.01 -4.00 9.29
CA ASN A 17 8.95 -3.51 10.18
C ASN A 17 7.79 -4.52 10.18
N PRO A 18 7.51 -5.21 11.31
CA PRO A 18 6.48 -6.25 11.36
C PRO A 18 5.07 -5.69 11.06
N GLY A 19 4.80 -4.43 11.39
CA GLY A 19 3.54 -3.77 11.06
C GLY A 19 3.29 -3.60 9.56
N LEU A 20 4.34 -3.44 8.75
CA LEU A 20 4.22 -3.35 7.29
C LEU A 20 3.77 -4.69 6.69
N TRP A 21 4.35 -5.79 7.17
CA TRP A 21 3.96 -7.13 6.75
C TRP A 21 2.51 -7.45 7.12
N LEU A 22 2.08 -7.05 8.32
CA LEU A 22 0.70 -7.19 8.76
C LEU A 22 -0.27 -6.43 7.86
N ALA A 23 0.05 -5.18 7.51
CA ALA A 23 -0.76 -4.36 6.61
C ALA A 23 -0.90 -4.99 5.22
N ILE A 24 0.20 -5.51 4.65
CA ILE A 24 0.19 -6.18 3.34
C ILE A 24 -0.70 -7.43 3.38
N ILE A 25 -0.55 -8.27 4.41
CA ILE A 25 -1.36 -9.49 4.56
C ILE A 25 -2.84 -9.13 4.68
N ALA A 26 -3.19 -8.13 5.49
CA ALA A 26 -4.57 -7.68 5.64
C ALA A 26 -5.16 -7.14 4.34
N GLY A 27 -4.41 -6.35 3.57
CA GLY A 27 -4.84 -5.85 2.26
C GLY A 27 -5.10 -6.99 1.25
N ILE A 28 -4.23 -8.01 1.23
CA ILE A 28 -4.42 -9.21 0.40
C ILE A 28 -5.68 -9.97 0.83
N ILE A 29 -5.88 -10.18 2.13
CA ILE A 29 -7.07 -10.88 2.64
C ILE A 29 -8.35 -10.16 2.21
N ILE A 30 -8.41 -8.84 2.28
CA ILE A 30 -9.60 -8.07 1.89
C ILE A 30 -9.81 -8.10 0.37
N THR A 31 -8.74 -8.09 -0.41
CA THR A 31 -8.82 -8.21 -1.87
C THR A 31 -9.28 -9.61 -2.30
N LEU A 32 -8.93 -10.64 -1.54
CA LEU A 32 -9.33 -12.04 -1.82
C LEU A 32 -10.68 -12.43 -1.20
N LEU A 33 -11.16 -11.71 -0.19
CA LEU A 33 -12.44 -11.97 0.45
C LEU A 33 -13.57 -11.52 -0.51
N PRO A 34 -14.43 -12.41 -1.02
CA PRO A 34 -15.54 -12.01 -1.87
C PRO A 34 -16.54 -11.20 -1.05
N LEU A 35 -16.45 -9.88 -1.13
CA LEU A 35 -17.22 -8.94 -0.31
C LEU A 35 -18.62 -8.71 -0.90
N GLY A 36 -19.36 -9.79 -1.12
CA GLY A 36 -20.72 -9.81 -1.66
C GLY A 36 -20.85 -9.35 -3.12
N ASP A 37 -21.63 -10.08 -3.92
CA ASP A 37 -21.86 -9.85 -5.36
C ASP A 37 -22.49 -8.47 -5.72
N THR A 38 -22.73 -7.61 -4.74
CA THR A 38 -23.35 -6.29 -4.92
C THR A 38 -22.36 -5.13 -4.87
N LEU A 39 -21.09 -5.35 -4.49
CA LEU A 39 -20.07 -4.29 -4.50
C LEU A 39 -19.29 -4.28 -5.84
N PRO A 40 -19.15 -3.11 -6.50
CA PRO A 40 -18.21 -2.96 -7.60
C PRO A 40 -16.78 -3.29 -7.17
N VAL A 41 -16.00 -3.92 -8.05
CA VAL A 41 -14.59 -4.30 -7.80
C VAL A 41 -13.75 -3.11 -7.31
N ALA A 42 -14.00 -1.91 -7.85
CA ALA A 42 -13.35 -0.69 -7.41
C ALA A 42 -13.64 -0.32 -5.94
N GLY A 43 -14.87 -0.57 -5.46
CA GLY A 43 -15.28 -0.32 -4.08
C GLY A 43 -14.59 -1.26 -3.09
N GLN A 44 -14.46 -2.54 -3.44
CA GLN A 44 -13.71 -3.50 -2.64
C GLN A 44 -12.22 -3.11 -2.52
N ASN A 45 -11.61 -2.66 -3.64
CA ASN A 45 -10.23 -2.18 -3.66
C ASN A 45 -10.04 -0.95 -2.75
N MET A 46 -11.00 -0.02 -2.73
CA MET A 46 -10.96 1.13 -1.80
C MET A 46 -11.00 0.71 -0.33
N ILE A 47 -11.81 -0.31 0.02
CA ILE A 47 -11.86 -0.84 1.39
C ILE A 47 -10.53 -1.51 1.76
N ALA A 48 -9.93 -2.27 0.85
CA ALA A 48 -8.62 -2.89 1.06
C ALA A 48 -7.54 -1.84 1.35
N ILE A 49 -7.52 -0.74 0.57
CA ILE A 49 -6.58 0.37 0.76
C ILE A 49 -6.83 1.07 2.11
N LEU A 50 -8.09 1.28 2.49
CA LEU A 50 -8.45 1.90 3.76
C LEU A 50 -7.94 1.10 4.96
N VAL A 51 -8.18 -0.22 4.96
CA VAL A 51 -7.71 -1.08 6.07
C VAL A 51 -6.19 -1.15 6.09
N PHE A 52 -5.54 -1.23 4.93
CA PHE A 52 -4.08 -1.13 4.84
C PHE A 52 -3.58 0.17 5.49
N ALA A 53 -4.17 1.33 5.14
CA ALA A 53 -3.79 2.63 5.68
C ALA A 53 -3.93 2.70 7.21
N ILE A 54 -5.06 2.20 7.73
CA ILE A 54 -5.32 2.17 9.19
C ILE A 54 -4.27 1.33 9.92
N ILE A 55 -3.95 0.14 9.42
CA ILE A 55 -2.96 -0.75 10.07
C ILE A 55 -1.59 -0.09 10.08
N VAL A 56 -1.19 0.53 8.95
CA VAL A 56 0.08 1.25 8.85
C VAL A 56 0.17 2.39 9.86
N TRP A 57 -0.91 3.16 10.01
CA TRP A 57 -0.94 4.30 10.94
C TRP A 57 -0.97 3.86 12.41
N ILE A 58 -1.73 2.82 12.76
CA ILE A 58 -1.80 2.32 14.14
C ILE A 58 -0.48 1.64 14.55
N SER A 59 0.17 0.94 13.63
CA SER A 59 1.41 0.20 13.92
C SER A 59 2.68 1.05 13.85
N GLU A 60 2.56 2.34 13.54
CA GLU A 60 3.68 3.26 13.27
C GLU A 60 4.74 2.64 12.32
N ALA A 61 4.27 1.84 11.36
CA ALA A 61 5.16 1.02 10.52
C ALA A 61 5.95 1.83 9.49
N MET A 62 5.54 3.06 9.19
CA MET A 62 6.24 3.98 8.29
C MET A 62 5.96 5.44 8.63
N ASP A 63 6.84 6.34 8.19
CA ASP A 63 6.65 7.78 8.29
C ASP A 63 5.39 8.24 7.51
N TYR A 64 4.75 9.30 7.98
CA TYR A 64 3.53 9.84 7.39
C TYR A 64 3.71 10.20 5.91
N THR A 65 4.84 10.82 5.56
CA THR A 65 5.19 11.17 4.18
C THR A 65 5.32 9.93 3.30
N ALA A 66 5.98 8.89 3.80
CA ALA A 66 6.13 7.62 3.09
C ALA A 66 4.76 6.94 2.88
N SER A 67 3.89 6.97 3.89
CA SER A 67 2.55 6.39 3.80
C SER A 67 1.68 7.05 2.73
N ALA A 68 1.76 8.38 2.59
CA ALA A 68 1.02 9.10 1.57
C ALA A 68 1.40 8.66 0.15
N ILE A 69 2.70 8.47 -0.11
CA ILE A 69 3.22 8.02 -1.41
C ILE A 69 2.74 6.58 -1.69
N VAL A 70 2.85 5.69 -0.70
CA VAL A 70 2.45 4.27 -0.86
C VAL A 70 0.94 4.16 -1.08
N ILE A 71 0.11 4.85 -0.30
CA ILE A 71 -1.35 4.84 -0.45
C ILE A 71 -1.73 5.39 -1.84
N SER A 72 -1.09 6.48 -2.28
CA SER A 72 -1.35 7.05 -3.61
C SER A 72 -1.01 6.07 -4.72
N ALA A 73 0.14 5.37 -4.62
CA ALA A 73 0.52 4.34 -5.57
C ALA A 73 -0.47 3.16 -5.57
N LEU A 74 -0.96 2.74 -4.40
CA LEU A 74 -1.97 1.69 -4.27
C LEU A 74 -3.30 2.10 -4.90
N ILE A 75 -3.74 3.35 -4.73
CA ILE A 75 -4.96 3.86 -5.38
C ILE A 75 -4.79 3.81 -6.90
N ILE A 76 -3.68 4.35 -7.44
CA ILE A 76 -3.42 4.34 -8.88
C ILE A 76 -3.37 2.90 -9.41
N PHE A 77 -2.73 1.99 -8.69
CA PHE A 77 -2.55 0.60 -9.12
C PHE A 77 -3.82 -0.24 -9.00
N MET A 78 -4.52 -0.22 -7.86
CA MET A 78 -5.69 -1.07 -7.63
C MET A 78 -6.97 -0.48 -8.21
N VAL A 79 -7.14 0.85 -8.18
CA VAL A 79 -8.37 1.51 -8.69
C VAL A 79 -8.20 1.88 -10.16
N GLY A 80 -7.03 2.40 -10.56
CA GLY A 80 -6.79 2.80 -11.95
C GLY A 80 -6.75 1.64 -12.94
N PHE A 81 -6.39 0.43 -12.48
CA PHE A 81 -6.46 -0.80 -13.29
C PHE A 81 -7.64 -1.71 -12.92
N ALA A 82 -8.60 -1.22 -12.11
CA ALA A 82 -9.78 -2.02 -11.78
C ALA A 82 -10.60 -2.24 -13.06
N PRO A 83 -10.90 -3.49 -13.46
CA PRO A 83 -11.77 -3.75 -14.58
C PRO A 83 -13.18 -3.24 -14.25
N ASP A 84 -13.67 -2.30 -15.07
CA ASP A 84 -15.04 -1.81 -14.96
C ASP A 84 -15.98 -2.89 -15.50
N MET A 85 -16.72 -3.54 -14.61
CA MET A 85 -17.69 -4.59 -14.96
C MET A 85 -18.91 -4.02 -15.71
N ASN A 86 -19.05 -2.69 -15.80
CA ASN A 86 -20.22 -2.06 -16.41
C ASN A 86 -20.08 -1.80 -17.93
N HIS A 87 -18.95 -2.13 -18.55
CA HIS A 87 -18.76 -2.05 -20.01
C HIS A 87 -17.98 -3.28 -20.54
N PRO A 88 -18.65 -4.42 -20.83
CA PRO A 88 -18.00 -5.59 -21.42
C PRO A 88 -17.63 -5.42 -22.91
N ASP A 89 -17.91 -4.26 -23.51
CA ASP A 89 -17.85 -4.03 -24.94
C ASP A 89 -17.41 -2.61 -25.30
N THR A 90 -16.11 -2.32 -25.23
CA THR A 90 -15.42 -1.53 -26.26
C THR A 90 -13.94 -1.90 -26.27
N ILE A 91 -13.55 -2.65 -27.30
CA ILE A 91 -12.16 -2.77 -27.75
C ILE A 91 -11.85 -1.56 -28.62
#